data_AF-A0A084DBT8-F1
#
_entry.id   AF-A0A084DBT8-F1
#
_cell.length_a   1.000
_cell.length_b   1.000
_cell.length_c   1.000
_cell.angle_alpha   90.00
_cell.angle_beta   90.00
_cell.angle_gamma   90.00
#
_symmetry.space_group_name_H-M   'P 1'
#
loop_
_entity.id
_entity.type
_entity.pdbx_description
1 polymer ?
#
loop_
_entity_poly.entity_id
_entity_poly.type
_entity_poly.pdbx_seq_one_letter_code
_entity_poly.pdbx_strand_id
1 'polypeptide(L)'
;MNARTTFNRARWLIGCAVASIAIGAHAQSDGESADALLRDSDAVFKQLDAGQYNAVWLDAATFVKARIKQDQFASDMQRARQTVGTVRHRGWAQITRIRYTNASATPDGLYANVDYATTLTTGSIMFEKLSFRLEDDGHWRLTGYVPRQSQNYTP
;
A
#
# COMPACT_ATOMS: atom_id res chain seq x y z
N MET A 1 13.51 -26.87 72.54
CA MET A 1 12.75 -28.15 72.54
C MET A 1 11.44 -27.91 71.81
N ASN A 2 11.07 -28.86 70.95
CA ASN A 2 10.07 -28.75 69.90
C ASN A 2 8.62 -28.68 70.42
N ALA A 3 7.76 -27.95 69.71
CA ALA A 3 6.35 -28.32 69.59
C ALA A 3 5.85 -27.99 68.17
N ARG A 4 5.47 -29.04 67.44
CA ARG A 4 4.77 -28.99 66.15
C ARG A 4 3.29 -28.74 66.41
N THR A 5 2.63 -27.99 65.53
CA THR A 5 1.17 -28.15 65.34
C THR A 5 0.78 -27.92 63.89
N THR A 6 0.64 -29.06 63.21
CA THR A 6 -0.36 -29.51 62.23
C THR A 6 -1.14 -28.48 61.41
N PHE A 7 -0.95 -28.59 60.09
CA PHE A 7 -1.81 -28.03 59.04
C PHE A 7 -3.24 -28.55 59.11
N ASN A 8 -4.23 -27.65 58.96
CA ASN A 8 -5.57 -28.02 58.55
C ASN A 8 -5.95 -27.24 57.29
N ARG A 9 -6.37 -27.96 56.24
CA ARG A 9 -6.66 -27.43 54.91
C ARG A 9 -8.05 -26.81 54.89
N ALA A 10 -8.15 -25.53 54.51
CA ALA A 10 -9.42 -24.89 54.16
C ALA A 10 -9.42 -24.51 52.68
N ARG A 11 -10.40 -25.08 51.95
CA ARG A 11 -10.72 -24.81 50.55
C ARG A 11 -11.09 -23.34 50.37
N TRP A 12 -10.48 -22.68 49.39
CA TRP A 12 -11.04 -21.48 48.77
C TRP A 12 -11.21 -21.75 47.28
N LEU A 13 -12.47 -21.79 46.86
CA LEU A 13 -12.92 -21.70 45.48
C LEU A 13 -12.74 -20.24 45.06
N ILE A 14 -11.91 -19.98 44.05
CA ILE A 14 -11.96 -18.74 43.29
C ILE A 14 -12.11 -19.15 41.83
N GLY A 15 -13.32 -18.94 41.31
CA GLY A 15 -13.65 -19.14 39.90
C GLY A 15 -12.91 -18.11 39.05
N CYS A 16 -11.99 -18.58 38.22
CA CYS A 16 -11.49 -17.79 37.10
C CYS A 16 -12.53 -17.84 35.98
N ALA A 17 -13.36 -16.80 35.89
CA ALA A 17 -14.10 -16.51 34.67
C ALA A 17 -13.09 -16.09 33.59
N VAL A 18 -12.70 -17.03 32.73
CA VAL A 18 -11.89 -16.73 31.54
C VAL A 18 -12.82 -16.04 30.54
N ALA A 19 -12.77 -14.71 30.51
CA ALA A 19 -13.36 -13.93 29.45
C ALA A 19 -12.51 -14.15 28.18
N SER A 20 -12.95 -15.07 27.32
CA SER A 20 -12.38 -15.27 25.99
C SER A 20 -12.74 -14.07 25.10
N ILE A 21 -11.87 -13.07 25.04
CA ILE A 21 -11.94 -12.04 24.01
C ILE A 21 -11.36 -12.69 22.74
N ALA A 22 -12.23 -13.31 21.93
CA ALA A 22 -11.87 -13.70 20.58
C ALA A 22 -11.76 -12.43 19.74
N ILE A 23 -10.57 -11.82 19.71
CA ILE A 23 -10.22 -10.86 18.66
C ILE A 23 -10.14 -11.70 17.38
N GLY A 24 -11.18 -11.64 16.56
CA GLY A 24 -11.11 -12.14 15.20
C GLY A 24 -10.08 -11.33 14.44
N ALA A 25 -8.82 -11.74 14.49
CA ALA A 25 -7.81 -11.33 13.54
C ALA A 25 -8.27 -11.90 12.20
N HIS A 26 -8.94 -11.07 11.39
CA HIS A 26 -8.98 -11.35 9.96
C HIS A 26 -7.51 -11.47 9.53
N ALA A 27 -7.09 -12.65 9.09
CA ALA A 27 -5.83 -12.78 8.38
C ALA A 27 -6.02 -12.01 7.08
N GLN A 28 -5.66 -10.72 7.09
CA GLN A 28 -5.52 -9.97 5.85
C GLN A 28 -4.47 -10.72 5.04
N SER A 29 -4.85 -11.24 3.87
CA SER A 29 -3.92 -12.00 3.02
C SER A 29 -2.66 -11.16 2.80
N ASP A 30 -1.48 -11.82 2.71
CA ASP A 30 -0.21 -11.10 2.59
C ASP A 30 -0.21 -10.09 1.42
N GLY A 31 -0.94 -10.43 0.34
CA GLY A 31 -1.18 -9.57 -0.82
C GLY A 31 -2.02 -8.32 -0.51
N GLU A 32 -2.90 -8.31 0.47
CA GLU A 32 -3.68 -7.12 0.85
C GLU A 32 -2.96 -6.21 1.87
N SER A 33 -1.83 -6.65 2.42
CA SER A 33 -1.06 -5.91 3.43
C SER A 33 -0.58 -4.53 2.96
N ALA A 34 -0.53 -3.56 3.88
CA ALA A 34 0.02 -2.23 3.58
C ALA A 34 1.51 -2.31 3.25
N ASP A 35 2.25 -3.22 3.90
CA ASP A 35 3.67 -3.40 3.67
C ASP A 35 3.98 -3.95 2.28
N ALA A 36 3.15 -4.88 1.75
CA ALA A 36 3.29 -5.34 0.37
C ALA A 36 3.11 -4.18 -0.62
N LEU A 37 2.05 -3.39 -0.45
CA LEU A 37 1.76 -2.25 -1.29
C LEU A 37 2.87 -1.17 -1.25
N LEU A 38 3.46 -0.92 -0.07
CA LEU A 38 4.60 0.00 0.07
C LEU A 38 5.87 -0.53 -0.59
N ARG A 39 6.17 -1.83 -0.46
CA ARG A 39 7.30 -2.45 -1.18
C ARG A 39 7.14 -2.36 -2.69
N ASP A 40 5.94 -2.62 -3.19
CA ASP A 40 5.64 -2.55 -4.63
C ASP A 40 5.73 -1.10 -5.14
N SER A 41 5.26 -0.13 -4.34
CA SER A 41 5.42 1.30 -4.61
C SER A 41 6.89 1.73 -4.72
N ASP A 42 7.73 1.28 -3.78
CA ASP A 42 9.16 1.57 -3.81
C ASP A 42 9.86 0.94 -5.04
N ALA A 43 9.44 -0.26 -5.45
CA ALA A 43 9.95 -0.91 -6.67
C ALA A 43 9.57 -0.10 -7.92
N VAL A 44 8.32 0.35 -8.04
CA VAL A 44 7.87 1.19 -9.15
C VAL A 44 8.64 2.51 -9.17
N PHE A 45 8.81 3.21 -8.05
CA PHE A 45 9.56 4.46 -8.02
C PHE A 45 11.02 4.27 -8.46
N LYS A 46 11.69 3.20 -8.03
CA LYS A 46 13.05 2.89 -8.49
C LYS A 46 13.11 2.72 -10.01
N GLN A 47 12.13 2.05 -10.61
CA GLN A 47 12.06 1.87 -12.06
C GLN A 47 11.78 3.20 -12.78
N LEU A 48 10.82 4.00 -12.28
CA LEU A 48 10.50 5.31 -12.84
C LEU A 48 11.71 6.27 -12.77
N ASP A 49 12.41 6.31 -11.65
CA ASP A 49 13.60 7.14 -11.47
C ASP A 49 14.77 6.69 -12.35
N ALA A 50 14.87 5.39 -12.64
CA ALA A 50 15.84 4.83 -13.57
C ALA A 50 15.42 4.95 -15.05
N GLY A 51 14.28 5.57 -15.36
CA GLY A 51 13.76 5.70 -16.72
C GLY A 51 13.27 4.39 -17.34
N GLN A 52 13.03 3.36 -16.54
CA GLN A 52 12.63 2.01 -16.98
C GLN A 52 11.12 1.91 -17.23
N TYR A 53 10.53 2.89 -17.92
CA TYR A 53 9.07 2.97 -18.12
C TYR A 53 8.47 1.75 -18.83
N ASN A 54 9.23 1.15 -19.74
CA ASN A 54 8.84 -0.08 -20.43
C ASN A 54 8.68 -1.26 -19.49
N ALA A 55 9.56 -1.39 -18.48
CA ALA A 55 9.46 -2.44 -17.47
C ALA A 55 8.24 -2.21 -16.56
N VAL A 56 7.99 -0.95 -16.18
CA VAL A 56 6.78 -0.57 -15.42
C VAL A 56 5.52 -0.92 -16.20
N TRP A 57 5.49 -0.69 -17.53
CA TRP A 57 4.34 -1.07 -18.36
C TRP A 57 4.12 -2.58 -18.41
N LEU A 58 5.19 -3.37 -18.57
CA LEU A 58 5.10 -4.84 -18.61
C LEU A 58 4.46 -5.41 -17.33
N ASP A 59 4.78 -4.80 -16.19
CA ASP A 59 4.27 -5.17 -14.87
C ASP A 59 2.96 -4.46 -14.49
N ALA A 60 2.43 -3.58 -15.34
CA ALA A 60 1.18 -2.88 -15.09
C ALA A 60 -0.03 -3.84 -15.12
N ALA A 61 -1.15 -3.40 -14.54
CA ALA A 61 -2.39 -4.16 -14.51
C ALA A 61 -2.83 -4.55 -15.93
N THR A 62 -3.41 -5.74 -16.08
CA THR A 62 -3.78 -6.31 -17.39
C THR A 62 -4.64 -5.35 -18.21
N PHE A 63 -5.60 -4.68 -17.57
CA PHE A 63 -6.48 -3.73 -18.24
C PHE A 63 -5.76 -2.46 -18.72
N VAL A 64 -4.66 -2.05 -18.06
CA VAL A 64 -3.84 -0.90 -18.50
C VAL A 64 -3.13 -1.27 -19.79
N LYS A 65 -2.48 -2.44 -19.83
CA LYS A 65 -1.80 -2.94 -21.04
C LYS A 65 -2.76 -3.15 -22.22
N ALA A 66 -4.02 -3.51 -21.94
CA ALA A 66 -5.04 -3.65 -22.96
C ALA A 66 -5.52 -2.30 -23.55
N ARG A 67 -5.38 -1.20 -22.79
CA ARG A 67 -5.90 0.14 -23.18
C ARG A 67 -4.83 1.10 -23.66
N ILE A 68 -3.62 0.98 -23.14
CA ILE A 68 -2.51 1.90 -23.41
C ILE A 68 -1.36 1.11 -24.00
N LYS A 69 -0.95 1.46 -25.23
CA LYS A 69 0.23 0.88 -25.88
C LYS A 69 1.50 1.23 -25.10
N GLN A 70 2.47 0.34 -25.10
CA GLN A 70 3.73 0.50 -24.36
C GLN A 70 4.42 1.84 -24.63
N ASP A 71 4.61 2.22 -25.89
CA ASP A 71 5.28 3.48 -26.24
C ASP A 71 4.52 4.72 -25.75
N GLN A 72 3.18 4.67 -25.80
CA GLN A 72 2.33 5.74 -25.29
C GLN A 72 2.49 5.86 -23.78
N PHE A 73 2.42 4.73 -23.07
CA PHE A 73 2.63 4.69 -21.62
C PHE A 73 4.01 5.25 -21.24
N ALA A 74 5.06 4.82 -21.93
CA ALA A 74 6.42 5.26 -21.66
C ALA A 74 6.58 6.78 -21.86
N SER A 75 6.02 7.30 -22.95
CA SER A 75 6.01 8.74 -23.24
C SER A 75 5.26 9.55 -22.18
N ASP A 76 4.08 9.07 -21.76
CA ASP A 76 3.27 9.74 -20.73
C ASP A 76 3.96 9.73 -19.37
N MET A 77 4.54 8.61 -18.96
CA MET A 77 5.30 8.49 -17.71
C MET A 77 6.56 9.36 -17.72
N GLN A 78 7.28 9.40 -18.84
CA GLN A 78 8.44 10.27 -19.00
C GLN A 78 8.04 11.74 -18.86
N ARG A 79 6.98 12.18 -19.54
CA ARG A 79 6.48 13.55 -19.46
C ARG A 79 6.05 13.91 -18.04
N ALA A 80 5.32 13.02 -17.37
CA ALA A 80 4.93 13.20 -15.98
C ALA A 80 6.18 13.34 -15.08
N ARG A 81 7.16 12.44 -15.21
CA ARG A 81 8.38 12.45 -14.39
C ARG A 81 9.24 13.68 -14.61
N GLN A 82 9.24 14.28 -15.82
CA GLN A 82 9.93 15.54 -16.11
C GLN A 82 9.37 16.73 -15.33
N THR A 83 8.11 16.67 -14.86
CA THR A 83 7.54 17.71 -13.98
C THR A 83 8.05 17.60 -12.55
N VAL A 84 8.63 16.45 -12.18
CA VAL A 84 9.21 16.18 -10.87
C VAL A 84 10.70 16.50 -10.94
N GLY A 85 11.16 17.43 -10.10
CA GLY A 85 12.58 17.77 -10.02
C GLY A 85 13.46 16.62 -9.52
N THR A 86 14.74 16.90 -9.30
CA THR A 86 15.66 15.92 -8.70
C THR A 86 15.20 15.59 -7.29
N VAL A 87 14.95 14.31 -7.02
CA VAL A 87 14.41 13.84 -5.75
C VAL A 87 15.54 13.68 -4.73
N ARG A 88 15.35 14.24 -3.54
CA ARG A 88 16.23 14.03 -2.39
C ARG A 88 15.77 12.82 -1.57
N HIS A 89 14.47 12.78 -1.23
CA HIS A 89 13.85 11.63 -0.58
C HIS A 89 12.34 11.62 -0.80
N ARG A 90 11.72 10.46 -0.58
CA ARG A 90 10.26 10.28 -0.55
C ARG A 90 9.84 9.67 0.78
N GLY A 91 8.66 10.01 1.25
CA GLY A 91 7.99 9.33 2.37
C GLY A 91 6.51 9.17 2.05
N TRP A 92 5.95 7.99 2.30
CA TRP A 92 4.51 7.79 2.12
C TRP A 92 3.76 8.66 3.14
N ALA A 93 2.70 9.30 2.68
CA ALA A 93 1.85 10.20 3.45
C ALA A 93 0.49 9.57 3.74
N GLN A 94 -0.08 8.82 2.78
CA GLN A 94 -1.39 8.20 2.92
C GLN A 94 -1.52 6.95 2.04
N ILE A 95 -2.24 5.96 2.54
CA ILE A 95 -2.74 4.82 1.75
C ILE A 95 -4.26 4.86 1.78
N THR A 96 -4.90 4.81 0.61
CA THR A 96 -6.36 4.77 0.47
C THR A 96 -6.75 3.52 -0.29
N ARG A 97 -7.57 2.64 0.29
CA ARG A 97 -8.12 1.45 -0.39
C ARG A 97 -9.51 1.73 -0.92
N ILE A 98 -9.81 1.24 -2.11
CA ILE A 98 -11.07 1.46 -2.82
C ILE A 98 -11.51 0.12 -3.41
N ARG A 99 -12.74 -0.30 -3.14
CA ARG A 99 -13.33 -1.47 -3.81
C ARG A 99 -14.30 -0.98 -4.86
N TYR A 100 -14.05 -1.32 -6.13
CA TYR A 100 -15.00 -1.06 -7.21
C TYR A 100 -15.83 -2.31 -7.47
N THR A 101 -17.15 -2.09 -7.61
CA THR A 101 -18.15 -3.10 -7.95
C THR A 101 -19.15 -2.47 -8.91
N ASN A 102 -19.34 -3.08 -10.08
CA ASN A 102 -20.24 -2.61 -11.14
C ASN A 102 -19.97 -1.15 -11.58
N ALA A 103 -18.71 -0.72 -11.60
CA ALA A 103 -18.34 0.61 -12.10
C ALA A 103 -18.25 0.60 -13.64
N SER A 104 -18.75 1.65 -14.29
CA SER A 104 -18.86 1.70 -15.76
C SER A 104 -17.50 1.75 -16.49
N ALA A 105 -16.52 2.45 -15.90
CA ALA A 105 -15.22 2.69 -16.53
C ALA A 105 -14.05 1.92 -15.87
N THR A 106 -14.28 1.34 -14.69
CA THR A 106 -13.25 0.72 -13.87
C THR A 106 -13.61 -0.74 -13.63
N PRO A 107 -12.74 -1.71 -13.99
CA PRO A 107 -12.99 -3.11 -13.70
C PRO A 107 -13.19 -3.36 -12.21
N ASP A 108 -14.05 -4.31 -11.87
CA ASP A 108 -14.26 -4.72 -10.49
C ASP A 108 -12.96 -5.20 -9.84
N GLY A 109 -12.82 -4.94 -8.54
CA GLY A 109 -11.64 -5.35 -7.79
C GLY A 109 -11.29 -4.44 -6.63
N LEU A 110 -10.23 -4.82 -5.92
CA LEU A 110 -9.63 -4.02 -4.87
C LEU A 110 -8.50 -3.17 -5.45
N TYR A 111 -8.55 -1.88 -5.15
CA TYR A 111 -7.60 -0.87 -5.60
C TYR A 111 -7.00 -0.15 -4.41
N ALA A 112 -5.84 0.44 -4.62
CA ALA A 112 -5.22 1.30 -3.64
C ALA A 112 -4.53 2.49 -4.30
N ASN A 113 -4.55 3.62 -3.61
CA ASN A 113 -3.70 4.77 -3.89
C ASN A 113 -2.68 4.91 -2.77
N VAL A 114 -1.42 5.10 -3.12
CA VAL A 114 -0.36 5.48 -2.19
C VAL A 114 0.14 6.86 -2.57
N ASP A 115 -0.04 7.79 -1.65
CA ASP A 115 0.42 9.17 -1.79
C ASP A 115 1.75 9.32 -1.07
N TYR A 116 2.73 9.92 -1.77
CA TYR A 116 4.05 10.22 -1.25
C TYR A 116 4.25 11.73 -1.18
N ALA A 117 4.85 12.19 -0.09
CA ALA A 117 5.50 13.48 -0.02
C ALA A 117 6.95 13.33 -0.51
N THR A 118 7.28 14.10 -1.54
CA THR A 118 8.58 14.05 -2.21
C THR A 118 9.30 15.36 -1.99
N THR A 119 10.40 15.30 -1.24
CA THR A 119 11.30 16.44 -1.05
C THR A 119 12.32 16.46 -2.17
N LEU A 120 12.38 17.57 -2.91
CA LEU A 120 13.34 17.78 -3.98
C LEU A 120 14.70 18.24 -3.42
N THR A 121 15.75 18.16 -4.23
CA THR A 121 17.08 18.65 -3.84
C THR A 121 17.08 20.16 -3.53
N THR A 122 16.16 20.91 -4.15
CA THR A 122 15.89 22.34 -3.90
C THR A 122 15.28 22.63 -2.52
N GLY A 123 14.77 21.60 -1.82
CA GLY A 123 14.04 21.74 -0.55
C GLY A 123 12.52 21.93 -0.72
N SER A 124 12.03 22.12 -1.95
CA SER A 124 10.59 22.14 -2.23
C SER A 124 9.97 20.76 -2.03
N ILE A 125 8.73 20.72 -1.56
CA ILE A 125 7.95 19.49 -1.42
C ILE A 125 6.89 19.47 -2.52
N MET A 126 6.75 18.33 -3.19
CA MET A 126 5.60 18.01 -4.02
C MET A 126 5.03 16.65 -3.64
N PHE A 127 3.94 16.24 -4.26
CA PHE A 127 3.29 14.97 -3.99
C PHE A 127 3.26 14.09 -5.22
N GLU A 128 3.39 12.80 -5.01
CA GLU A 128 3.34 11.79 -6.06
C GLU A 128 2.36 10.70 -5.65
N LYS A 129 1.41 10.38 -6.51
CA LYS A 129 0.41 9.33 -6.26
C LYS A 129 0.68 8.14 -7.18
N LEU A 130 0.85 6.97 -6.60
CA LEU A 130 0.78 5.70 -7.31
C LEU A 130 -0.57 5.04 -7.06
N SER A 131 -1.17 4.50 -8.12
CA SER A 131 -2.43 3.78 -8.07
C SER A 131 -2.21 2.33 -8.47
N PHE A 132 -2.83 1.39 -7.77
CA PHE A 132 -2.67 -0.04 -7.98
C PHE A 132 -4.02 -0.76 -7.98
N ARG A 133 -4.04 -1.95 -8.57
CA ARG A 133 -5.11 -2.95 -8.45
C ARG A 133 -4.50 -4.25 -7.94
N LEU A 134 -5.17 -4.90 -7.00
CA LEU A 134 -4.82 -6.26 -6.59
C LEU A 134 -5.36 -7.22 -7.65
N GLU A 135 -4.46 -7.94 -8.32
CA GLU A 135 -4.83 -8.96 -9.30
C GLU A 135 -5.09 -10.31 -8.64
N ASP A 136 -5.68 -11.24 -9.40
CA ASP A 136 -6.05 -12.58 -8.92
C ASP A 136 -4.82 -13.42 -8.50
N ASP A 137 -3.62 -13.05 -8.96
CA ASP A 137 -2.34 -13.64 -8.56
C ASP A 137 -1.84 -13.15 -7.20
N GLY A 138 -2.58 -12.25 -6.53
CA GLY A 138 -2.25 -11.70 -5.22
C GLY A 138 -1.25 -10.54 -5.23
N HIS A 139 -0.86 -10.03 -6.40
CA HIS A 139 0.09 -8.93 -6.52
C HIS A 139 -0.62 -7.60 -6.83
N TRP A 140 -0.10 -6.51 -6.25
CA TRP A 140 -0.52 -5.17 -6.65
C TRP A 140 0.15 -4.78 -7.95
N ARG A 141 -0.65 -4.57 -9.00
CA ARG A 141 -0.17 -4.09 -10.30
C ARG A 141 -0.49 -2.62 -10.48
N LEU A 142 0.47 -1.88 -11.03
CA LEU A 142 0.31 -0.44 -11.24
C LEU A 142 -0.84 -0.17 -12.21
N THR A 143 -1.68 0.79 -11.85
CA THR A 143 -2.76 1.33 -12.70
C THR A 143 -2.51 2.76 -13.14
N GLY A 144 -1.66 3.52 -12.43
CA GLY A 144 -1.26 4.87 -12.84
C GLY A 144 -0.30 5.56 -11.89
N TYR A 145 0.29 6.66 -12.37
CA TYR A 145 1.19 7.55 -11.63
C TYR A 145 0.82 9.01 -11.93
N VAL A 146 0.71 9.83 -10.89
CA VAL A 146 0.35 11.24 -11.02
C VAL A 146 1.20 12.09 -10.06
N PRO A 147 2.16 12.89 -10.57
CA PRO A 147 2.79 13.94 -9.78
C PRO A 147 1.89 15.17 -9.66
N ARG A 148 1.92 15.85 -8.52
CA ARG A 148 1.04 16.99 -8.21
C ARG A 148 1.68 17.93 -7.17
N GLN A 149 1.28 19.20 -7.20
CA GLN A 149 1.81 20.23 -6.28
C GLN A 149 1.13 20.22 -4.90
N SER A 150 -0.09 19.68 -4.79
CA SER A 150 -0.87 19.63 -3.55
C SER A 150 -1.30 18.21 -3.17
N GLN A 151 -1.35 17.93 -1.86
CA GLN A 151 -1.78 16.64 -1.32
C GLN A 151 -3.29 16.39 -1.51
N ASN A 152 -4.08 17.45 -1.58
CA ASN A 152 -5.51 17.37 -1.89
C ASN A 152 -5.67 17.51 -3.40
N TYR A 153 -6.16 16.44 -4.03
CA TYR A 153 -6.68 16.49 -5.39
C TYR A 153 -8.06 15.86 -5.36
N THR A 154 -9.07 16.70 -5.53
CA THR A 154 -10.41 16.26 -5.92
C THR A 154 -10.42 16.29 -7.45
N PRO A 155 -10.80 15.18 -8.13
CA PRO A 155 -10.71 15.05 -9.58
C PRO A 155 -11.29 16.22 -10.37
#